data_AF-A0A4P8IEP4-F1
#
_entry.id   AF-A0A4P8IEP4-F1
#
_cell.length_a   1.000
_cell.length_b   1.000
_cell.length_c   1.000
_cell.angle_alpha   90.00
_cell.angle_beta   90.00
_cell.angle_gamma   90.00
#
_symmetry.space_group_name_H-M   'P 1'
#
loop_
_entity.id
_entity.type
_entity.pdbx_description
1 polymer ?
#
loop_
_entity_poly.entity_id
_entity_poly.type
_entity_poly.pdbx_seq_one_letter_code
_entity_poly.pdbx_strand_id
1 'polypeptide(L)'
;MLSFNSGLLWTFVNLIVFFLILKKILFKPVMGMIEKREQMINGQIQDAEQKNTQAGLLKEKYEGELKNANQEAARIVKTAKERGKEEYQRILKDANEEASKVIADANKTIETQKEKAIQGIQNEIAGMAIAAASKVIQENVDQAANEKILDDFLKEAGAGK
;
A
#
# COMPACT_ATOMS: atom_id res chain seq x y z
N MET A 1 -31.41 69.79 86.32
CA MET A 1 -29.93 69.82 86.26
C MET A 1 -29.44 68.39 86.19
N LEU A 2 -28.73 68.00 85.13
CA LEU A 2 -28.06 66.71 85.08
C LEU A 2 -27.01 66.68 86.19
N SER A 3 -27.32 66.04 87.32
CA SER A 3 -26.35 65.83 88.38
C SER A 3 -25.29 64.89 87.84
N PHE A 4 -24.07 65.41 87.62
CA PHE A 4 -22.91 64.62 87.26
C PHE A 4 -22.59 63.66 88.41
N ASN A 5 -23.19 62.47 88.34
CA ASN A 5 -22.93 61.39 89.26
C ASN A 5 -21.73 60.58 88.74
N SER A 6 -20.81 60.17 89.62
CA SER A 6 -19.63 59.36 89.23
C SER A 6 -19.99 58.07 88.46
N GLY A 7 -21.22 57.58 88.59
CA GLY A 7 -21.75 56.46 87.79
C GLY A 7 -21.82 56.70 86.28
N LEU A 8 -22.03 57.95 85.82
CA LEU A 8 -22.02 58.28 84.38
C LEU A 8 -20.60 58.16 83.80
N LEU A 9 -19.58 58.65 84.52
CA LEU A 9 -18.18 58.47 84.14
C LEU A 9 -17.81 56.99 84.07
N TRP A 10 -18.23 56.18 85.05
CA TRP A 10 -18.02 54.73 85.03
C TRP A 10 -18.70 54.04 83.84
N THR A 11 -19.88 54.52 83.45
CA THR A 11 -20.62 53.99 82.29
C THR A 11 -19.91 54.31 80.97
N PHE A 12 -19.41 55.54 80.81
CA PHE A 12 -18.60 55.93 79.65
C PHE A 12 -17.28 55.14 79.56
N VAL A 13 -16.60 54.92 80.68
CA VAL A 13 -15.38 54.10 80.71
C VAL A 13 -15.69 52.66 80.29
N ASN A 14 -16.78 52.05 80.80
CA ASN A 14 -17.19 50.71 80.38
C ASN A 14 -17.57 50.64 78.90
N LEU A 15 -18.28 51.65 78.38
CA LEU A 15 -18.62 51.72 76.96
C LEU A 15 -17.36 51.81 76.08
N ILE A 16 -16.37 52.60 76.48
CA ILE A 16 -15.10 52.74 75.74
C ILE A 16 -14.33 51.42 75.77
N VAL A 17 -14.21 50.77 76.95
CA VAL A 17 -13.53 49.48 77.08
C VAL A 17 -14.23 48.41 76.23
N PHE A 18 -15.57 48.34 76.29
CA PHE A 18 -16.36 47.41 75.49
C PHE A 18 -16.21 47.68 73.98
N PHE A 19 -16.23 48.94 73.56
CA PHE A 19 -16.00 49.34 72.17
C PHE A 19 -14.61 48.94 71.67
N LEU A 20 -13.57 49.12 72.49
CA LEU A 20 -12.20 48.72 72.14
C LEU A 20 -12.07 47.19 72.00
N ILE A 21 -12.72 46.43 72.88
CA ILE A 21 -12.78 44.97 72.79
C ILE A 21 -13.51 44.53 71.51
N LEU A 22 -14.70 45.09 71.24
CA LEU A 22 -15.46 44.82 70.01
C LEU A 22 -14.67 45.18 68.76
N LYS A 23 -14.05 46.37 68.72
CA LYS A 23 -13.23 46.81 67.59
C LYS A 23 -12.10 45.82 67.32
N LYS A 24 -11.37 45.39 68.36
CA LYS A 24 -10.25 44.45 68.22
C LYS A 24 -10.71 43.05 67.79
N ILE A 25 -11.86 42.59 68.29
CA ILE A 25 -12.39 41.25 67.99
C ILE A 25 -13.10 41.19 66.63
N LEU A 26 -13.83 42.23 66.19
CA LEU A 26 -14.59 42.21 64.92
C LEU A 26 -13.77 42.64 63.70
N PHE A 27 -12.80 43.54 63.83
CA PHE A 27 -12.03 43.99 62.65
C PHE A 27 -11.31 42.84 61.96
N LYS A 28 -10.69 41.95 62.75
CA LYS A 28 -9.90 40.82 62.25
C LYS A 28 -10.74 39.83 61.40
N PRO A 29 -11.88 39.29 61.87
CA PRO A 29 -12.70 38.37 61.08
C PRO A 29 -13.39 39.04 59.89
N VAL A 30 -13.82 40.31 60.01
CA VAL A 30 -14.48 41.02 58.91
C VAL A 30 -13.49 41.28 57.77
N MET A 31 -12.30 41.79 58.08
CA MET A 31 -11.27 42.04 57.06
C MET A 31 -10.80 40.74 56.42
N GLY A 32 -10.58 39.69 57.22
CA GLY A 32 -10.21 38.37 56.69
C GLY A 32 -11.27 37.74 55.79
N MET A 33 -12.57 38.00 56.03
CA MET A 33 -13.64 37.53 55.14
C MET A 33 -13.63 38.28 53.80
N ILE A 34 -13.35 39.59 53.82
CA ILE A 34 -13.24 40.41 52.60
C ILE A 34 -12.03 39.97 51.78
N GLU A 35 -10.86 39.84 52.39
CA GLU A 35 -9.64 39.35 51.73
C GLU A 35 -9.84 37.94 51.16
N LYS A 36 -10.49 37.04 51.90
CA LYS A 36 -10.79 35.68 51.41
C LYS A 36 -11.72 35.70 50.19
N ARG A 37 -12.73 36.58 50.18
CA ARG A 37 -13.61 36.75 49.01
C ARG A 37 -12.84 37.30 47.81
N GLU A 38 -12.02 38.32 48.03
CA GLU A 38 -11.18 38.90 46.99
C GLU A 38 -10.22 37.87 46.40
N GLN A 39 -9.54 37.10 47.24
CA GLN A 39 -8.65 36.01 46.80
C GLN A 39 -9.40 34.92 46.04
N MET A 40 -10.59 34.52 46.48
CA MET A 40 -11.40 33.53 45.76
C MET A 40 -11.82 34.04 44.38
N ILE A 41 -12.28 35.30 44.28
CA ILE A 41 -12.73 35.89 43.01
C ILE A 41 -11.53 36.03 42.06
N ASN A 42 -10.42 36.59 42.52
CA ASN A 42 -9.22 36.74 41.71
C ASN A 42 -8.68 35.37 41.26
N GLY A 43 -8.70 34.36 42.14
CA GLY A 43 -8.32 32.99 41.80
C GLY A 43 -9.24 32.36 40.76
N GLN A 44 -10.56 32.56 40.86
CA GLN A 44 -11.53 32.07 39.88
C GLN A 44 -11.36 32.75 38.51
N ILE A 45 -11.09 34.06 38.49
CA ILE A 45 -10.83 34.80 37.24
C ILE A 45 -9.54 34.29 36.59
N GLN A 46 -8.46 34.14 37.36
CA GLN A 46 -7.20 33.61 36.84
C GLN A 46 -7.33 32.17 36.33
N ASP A 47 -8.04 31.29 37.04
CA ASP A 47 -8.29 29.92 36.60
C ASP A 47 -9.14 29.89 35.32
N ALA A 48 -10.17 30.74 35.22
CA ALA A 48 -10.97 30.86 34.02
C ALA A 48 -10.16 31.38 32.83
N GLU A 49 -9.31 32.38 33.03
CA GLU A 49 -8.41 32.90 31.99
C GLU A 49 -7.41 31.84 31.54
N GLN A 50 -6.75 31.15 32.48
CA GLN A 50 -5.83 30.05 32.17
C GLN A 50 -6.52 28.93 31.40
N LYS A 51 -7.73 28.52 31.79
CA LYS A 51 -8.51 27.51 31.08
C LYS A 51 -8.89 27.95 29.67
N ASN A 52 -9.28 29.22 29.49
CA ASN A 52 -9.57 29.77 28.17
C ASN A 52 -8.33 29.79 27.27
N THR A 53 -7.17 30.21 27.80
CA THR A 53 -5.91 30.19 27.07
C THR A 53 -5.52 28.75 26.69
N GLN A 54 -5.59 27.81 27.64
CA GLN A 54 -5.30 26.40 27.37
C GLN A 54 -6.25 25.79 26.34
N ALA A 55 -7.55 26.11 26.41
CA ALA A 55 -8.53 25.67 25.44
C ALA A 55 -8.24 26.24 24.03
N GLY A 56 -7.83 27.52 23.95
CA GLY A 56 -7.41 28.15 22.70
C GLY A 56 -6.18 27.47 22.09
N LEU A 57 -5.14 27.24 22.88
CA LEU A 57 -3.93 26.54 22.45
C LEU A 57 -4.21 25.10 22.01
N LEU A 58 -5.07 24.39 22.76
CA LEU A 58 -5.46 23.02 22.42
C LEU A 58 -6.26 22.99 21.11
N LYS A 59 -7.16 23.96 20.91
CA LYS A 59 -7.91 24.11 19.66
C LYS A 59 -6.98 24.36 18.47
N GLU A 60 -6.04 25.30 18.60
CA GLU A 60 -5.06 25.58 17.54
C GLU A 60 -4.21 24.35 17.22
N LYS A 61 -3.76 23.62 18.24
CA LYS A 61 -3.03 22.36 18.06
C LYS A 61 -3.88 21.32 17.31
N TYR A 62 -5.14 21.13 17.70
CA TYR A 62 -6.04 20.20 17.01
C TYR A 62 -6.32 20.61 15.57
N GLU A 63 -6.54 21.89 15.30
CA GLU A 63 -6.72 22.39 13.93
C GLU A 63 -5.46 22.16 13.08
N GLY A 64 -4.28 22.37 13.67
CA GLY A 64 -3.00 22.04 13.04
C GLY A 64 -2.82 20.56 12.75
N GLU A 65 -3.10 19.69 13.73
CA GLU A 65 -3.04 18.23 13.57
C GLU A 65 -4.05 17.74 12.52
N LEU A 66 -5.26 18.28 12.51
CA LEU A 66 -6.29 17.94 11.52
C LEU A 66 -5.86 18.34 10.10
N LYS A 67 -5.27 19.54 9.94
CA LYS A 67 -4.72 19.98 8.65
C LYS A 67 -3.59 19.07 8.18
N ASN A 68 -2.67 18.71 9.07
CA ASN A 68 -1.57 17.80 8.76
C ASN A 68 -2.10 16.40 8.39
N ALA A 69 -3.07 15.88 9.12
CA ALA A 69 -3.71 14.59 8.83
C ALA A 69 -4.40 14.60 7.45
N ASN A 70 -5.10 15.68 7.10
CA ASN A 70 -5.71 15.83 5.79
C ASN A 70 -4.67 15.90 4.65
N GLN A 71 -3.56 16.62 4.87
CA GLN A 71 -2.47 16.68 3.90
C GLN A 71 -1.80 15.30 3.71
N GLU A 72 -1.58 14.58 4.81
CA GLU A 72 -1.00 13.24 4.77
C GLU A 72 -1.94 12.24 4.09
N ALA A 73 -3.24 12.29 4.39
CA ALA A 73 -4.23 11.47 3.70
C ALA A 73 -4.24 11.74 2.19
N ALA A 74 -4.22 13.02 1.78
CA ALA A 74 -4.14 13.39 0.37
C ALA A 74 -2.85 12.89 -0.28
N ARG A 75 -1.72 12.95 0.44
CA ARG A 75 -0.42 12.41 -0.02
C ARG A 75 -0.48 10.90 -0.20
N ILE A 76 -1.01 10.17 0.77
CA ILE A 76 -1.18 8.71 0.70
C ILE A 76 -2.03 8.32 -0.51
N VAL A 77 -3.18 8.97 -0.70
CA VAL A 77 -4.06 8.68 -1.85
C VAL A 77 -3.37 8.98 -3.17
N LYS A 78 -2.65 10.11 -3.27
CA LYS A 78 -1.89 10.47 -4.47
C LYS A 78 -0.81 9.42 -4.77
N THR A 79 0.02 9.07 -3.78
CA THR A 79 1.07 8.06 -3.95
C THR A 79 0.50 6.68 -4.28
N ALA A 80 -0.62 6.28 -3.67
CA ALA A 80 -1.29 5.03 -4.00
C ALA A 80 -1.77 5.02 -5.47
N LYS A 81 -2.32 6.13 -5.96
CA LYS A 81 -2.75 6.27 -7.35
C LYS A 81 -1.58 6.25 -8.34
N GLU A 82 -0.47 6.91 -7.99
CA GLU A 82 0.76 6.90 -8.80
C GLU A 82 1.35 5.49 -8.88
N ARG A 83 1.52 4.82 -7.73
CA ARG A 83 1.98 3.41 -7.68
C ARG A 83 1.05 2.47 -8.43
N GLY A 84 -0.26 2.64 -8.29
CA GLY A 84 -1.24 1.84 -9.02
C GLY A 84 -1.14 2.03 -10.53
N LYS A 85 -0.85 3.25 -11.00
CA LYS A 85 -0.62 3.54 -12.42
C LYS A 85 0.68 2.92 -12.91
N GLU A 86 1.76 3.02 -12.14
CA GLU A 86 3.05 2.39 -12.47
C GLU A 86 2.92 0.86 -12.55
N GLU A 87 2.26 0.25 -11.56
CA GLU A 87 1.99 -1.19 -11.55
C GLU A 87 1.16 -1.61 -12.76
N TYR A 88 0.09 -0.87 -13.05
CA TYR A 88 -0.75 -1.13 -14.22
C TYR A 88 0.07 -1.08 -15.52
N GLN A 89 0.92 -0.07 -15.67
CA GLN A 89 1.79 0.06 -16.85
C GLN A 89 2.82 -1.07 -16.93
N ARG A 90 3.41 -1.49 -15.80
CA ARG A 90 4.31 -2.64 -15.73
C ARG A 90 3.60 -3.92 -16.16
N ILE A 91 2.44 -4.22 -15.58
CA ILE A 91 1.65 -5.41 -15.93
C ILE A 91 1.31 -5.42 -17.43
N LEU A 92 0.91 -4.28 -17.98
CA LEU A 92 0.59 -4.16 -19.41
C LEU A 92 1.81 -4.39 -20.30
N LYS A 93 2.97 -3.86 -19.89
CA LYS A 93 4.23 -4.07 -20.60
C LYS A 93 4.64 -5.54 -20.55
N ASP A 94 4.63 -6.16 -19.38
CA ASP A 94 5.00 -7.55 -19.17
C ASP A 94 4.06 -8.48 -19.95
N ALA A 95 2.75 -8.20 -19.94
CA ALA A 95 1.77 -8.95 -20.72
C ALA A 95 2.00 -8.84 -22.24
N ASN A 96 2.37 -7.66 -22.74
CA ASN A 96 2.70 -7.48 -24.16
C ASN A 96 4.00 -8.18 -24.56
N GLU A 97 5.02 -8.14 -23.69
CA GLU A 97 6.28 -8.85 -23.90
C GLU A 97 6.04 -10.37 -23.90
N GLU A 98 5.25 -10.89 -22.97
CA GLU A 98 4.90 -12.31 -22.90
C GLU A 98 4.08 -12.75 -24.11
N ALA A 99 3.07 -11.96 -24.52
CA ALA A 99 2.31 -12.23 -25.73
C ALA A 99 3.21 -12.27 -26.98
N SER A 100 4.18 -11.35 -27.07
CA SER A 100 5.15 -11.31 -28.18
C SER A 100 6.05 -12.54 -28.18
N LYS A 101 6.51 -13.01 -27.01
CA LYS A 101 7.27 -14.26 -26.88
C LYS A 101 6.46 -15.47 -27.31
N VAL A 102 5.22 -15.59 -26.84
CA VAL A 102 4.33 -16.69 -27.20
C VAL A 102 4.13 -16.75 -28.72
N ILE A 103 3.93 -15.61 -29.38
CA ILE A 103 3.79 -15.54 -30.84
C ILE A 103 5.10 -15.95 -31.53
N ALA A 104 6.25 -15.48 -31.05
CA ALA A 104 7.56 -15.84 -31.61
C ALA A 104 7.83 -17.35 -31.48
N ASP A 105 7.55 -17.94 -30.32
CA ASP A 105 7.71 -19.37 -30.07
C ASP A 105 6.74 -20.22 -30.88
N ALA A 106 5.50 -19.74 -31.05
CA ALA A 106 4.52 -20.38 -31.93
C ALA A 106 5.01 -20.38 -33.40
N ASN A 107 5.52 -19.25 -33.90
CA ASN A 107 6.07 -19.16 -35.25
C ASN A 107 7.26 -20.11 -35.44
N LYS A 108 8.19 -20.16 -34.48
CA LYS A 108 9.33 -21.09 -34.51
C LYS A 108 8.88 -22.55 -34.50
N THR A 109 7.86 -22.86 -33.70
CA THR A 109 7.26 -24.20 -33.66
C THR A 109 6.62 -24.55 -34.99
N ILE A 110 5.87 -23.63 -35.61
CA ILE A 110 5.26 -23.83 -36.93
C ILE A 110 6.34 -24.09 -38.00
N GLU A 111 7.42 -23.33 -37.99
CA GLU A 111 8.54 -23.52 -38.93
C GLU A 111 9.17 -24.91 -38.77
N THR A 112 9.45 -25.32 -37.53
CA THR A 112 9.99 -26.65 -37.22
C THR A 112 9.02 -27.77 -37.65
N GLN A 113 7.71 -27.59 -37.43
CA GLN A 113 6.69 -28.56 -37.84
C GLN A 113 6.57 -28.64 -39.36
N LYS A 114 6.69 -27.51 -40.07
CA LYS A 114 6.69 -27.46 -41.54
C LYS A 114 7.88 -28.22 -42.12
N GLU A 115 9.07 -28.03 -41.57
CA GLU A 115 10.26 -28.80 -41.99
C GLU A 115 10.07 -30.30 -41.78
N LYS A 116 9.56 -30.70 -40.60
CA LYS A 116 9.24 -32.11 -40.31
C LYS A 116 8.19 -32.68 -41.26
N ALA A 117 7.15 -31.90 -41.59
CA ALA A 117 6.11 -32.32 -42.53
C ALA A 117 6.69 -32.51 -43.94
N ILE A 118 7.56 -31.62 -44.40
CA ILE A 118 8.24 -31.75 -45.70
C ILE A 118 9.12 -33.01 -45.73
N GLN A 119 9.91 -33.25 -44.68
CA GLN A 119 10.71 -34.47 -44.57
C GLN A 119 9.84 -35.73 -44.55
N GLY A 120 8.70 -35.71 -43.85
CA GLY A 120 7.73 -36.79 -43.84
C GLY A 120 7.18 -37.10 -45.24
N ILE A 121 6.78 -36.07 -45.98
CA ILE A 121 6.30 -36.19 -47.37
C ILE A 121 7.39 -36.76 -48.27
N GLN A 122 8.64 -36.30 -48.15
CA GLN A 122 9.77 -36.82 -48.95
C GLN A 122 10.00 -38.31 -48.69
N ASN A 123 9.94 -38.74 -47.43
CA ASN A 123 10.06 -40.16 -47.07
C ASN A 123 8.91 -41.00 -47.63
N GLU A 124 7.68 -40.48 -47.60
CA GLU A 124 6.51 -41.16 -48.15
C GLU A 124 6.58 -41.30 -49.68
N ILE A 125 7.03 -40.23 -50.37
CA ILE A 125 7.28 -40.26 -51.82
C ILE A 125 8.39 -41.26 -52.16
N ALA A 126 9.49 -41.28 -51.41
CA ALA A 126 10.57 -42.24 -51.62
C ALA A 126 10.07 -43.69 -51.44
N GLY A 127 9.25 -43.94 -50.42
CA GLY A 127 8.62 -45.24 -50.19
C GLY A 127 7.70 -45.66 -51.35
N MET A 128 6.86 -44.74 -51.85
CA MET A 128 6.00 -44.99 -53.00
C MET A 128 6.81 -45.26 -54.29
N ALA A 129 7.89 -44.52 -54.51
CA ALA A 129 8.77 -44.71 -55.67
C ALA A 129 9.47 -46.08 -55.64
N ILE A 130 9.95 -46.51 -54.47
CA ILE A 130 10.54 -47.85 -54.28
C ILE A 130 9.49 -48.94 -54.50
N ALA A 131 8.28 -48.76 -53.98
CA ALA A 131 7.17 -49.71 -54.18
C ALA A 131 6.77 -49.83 -55.65
N ALA A 132 6.68 -48.70 -56.37
CA ALA A 132 6.40 -48.66 -57.80
C ALA A 132 7.52 -49.32 -58.61
N ALA A 133 8.80 -49.00 -58.32
CA ALA A 133 9.95 -49.62 -58.97
C ALA A 133 9.99 -51.14 -58.74
N SER A 134 9.73 -51.59 -57.51
CA SER A 134 9.65 -53.01 -57.16
C SER A 134 8.55 -53.72 -57.94
N LYS A 135 7.39 -53.08 -58.10
CA LYS A 135 6.27 -53.64 -58.87
C LYS A 135 6.56 -53.72 -60.37
N VAL A 136 7.18 -52.69 -60.95
CA VAL A 136 7.62 -52.70 -62.37
C VAL A 136 8.66 -53.80 -62.60
N ILE A 137 9.62 -53.98 -61.69
CA ILE A 137 10.59 -55.08 -61.77
C ILE A 137 9.85 -56.42 -61.70
N GLN A 138 8.90 -56.60 -60.77
CA GLN A 138 8.10 -57.83 -60.66
C GLN A 138 7.31 -58.16 -61.93
N GLU A 139 6.74 -57.15 -62.62
CA GLU A 139 6.02 -57.34 -63.89
C GLU A 139 6.94 -57.56 -65.09
N ASN A 140 8.18 -57.05 -65.06
CA ASN A 140 9.17 -57.23 -66.13
C ASN A 140 10.09 -58.44 -65.92
N VAL A 141 9.91 -59.21 -64.84
CA VAL A 141 10.58 -60.51 -64.66
C VAL A 141 9.89 -61.53 -65.55
N ASP A 142 10.21 -61.45 -66.84
CA ASP A 142 9.93 -62.51 -67.80
C ASP A 142 11.13 -63.47 -67.83
N GLN A 143 10.91 -64.72 -68.25
CA GLN A 143 11.89 -65.81 -68.16
C GLN A 143 13.25 -65.45 -68.83
N ALA A 144 13.23 -64.58 -69.85
CA ALA A 144 14.40 -64.05 -70.54
C ALA A 144 15.21 -63.00 -69.74
N ALA A 145 14.57 -62.23 -68.85
CA ALA A 145 15.26 -61.26 -67.99
C ALA A 145 16.07 -61.98 -66.89
N ASN A 146 15.57 -63.11 -66.39
CA ASN A 146 16.27 -63.96 -65.43
C ASN A 146 17.53 -64.61 -66.01
N GLU A 147 17.49 -65.07 -67.27
CA GLU A 147 18.69 -65.60 -67.94
C GLU A 147 19.76 -64.51 -68.10
N LYS A 148 19.38 -63.29 -68.49
CA LYS A 148 20.33 -62.18 -68.64
C LYS A 148 20.94 -61.72 -67.31
N ILE A 149 20.15 -61.65 -66.24
CA ILE A 149 20.64 -61.32 -64.88
C ILE A 149 21.58 -62.43 -64.37
N LEU A 150 21.27 -63.70 -64.65
CA LEU A 150 22.13 -64.83 -64.29
C LEU A 150 23.46 -64.77 -65.08
N ASP A 151 23.41 -64.45 -66.37
CA ASP A 151 24.60 -64.35 -67.22
C ASP A 151 25.49 -63.15 -66.83
N ASP A 152 24.89 -62.01 -66.47
CA ASP A 152 25.59 -60.83 -65.96
C ASP A 152 26.21 -61.10 -64.56
N PHE A 153 25.50 -61.81 -63.66
CA PHE A 153 26.03 -62.21 -62.36
C PHE A 153 27.17 -63.23 -62.49
N LEU A 154 27.06 -64.19 -63.43
CA LEU A 154 28.12 -65.16 -63.72
C LEU A 154 29.33 -64.50 -64.40
N LYS A 155 29.13 -63.45 -65.20
CA LYS A 155 30.22 -62.62 -65.74
C LYS A 155 30.92 -61.81 -64.66
N GLU A 156 30.19 -61.20 -63.75
CA GLU A 156 30.79 -60.35 -62.70
C GLU A 156 31.44 -61.17 -61.59
N ALA A 157 30.88 -62.34 -61.25
CA ALA A 157 31.52 -63.32 -60.37
C ALA A 157 32.67 -64.11 -61.06
N GLY A 158 32.60 -64.29 -62.38
CA GLY A 158 33.64 -64.94 -63.19
C GLY A 158 34.79 -64.02 -63.59
N ALA A 159 34.59 -62.70 -63.56
CA ALA A 159 35.62 -61.67 -63.77
C ALA A 159 36.44 -61.35 -62.50
N GLY A 160 36.15 -62.04 -61.39
CA GLY A 160 36.94 -62.01 -60.16
C GLY A 160 38.03 -63.10 -60.09
N LYS A 161 38.92 -63.16 -61.09
CA LYS A 161 40.24 -63.79 -60.98
C LYS A 161 41.31 -62.89 -61.56
#